data_AF-A0ABD2MYH3-F1
#
_entry.id   AF-A0ABD2MYH3-F1
#
_cell.length_a   1.000
_cell.length_b   1.000
_cell.length_c   1.000
_cell.angle_alpha   90.00
_cell.angle_beta   90.00
_cell.angle_gamma   90.00
#
_symmetry.space_group_name_H-M   'P 1'
#
loop_
_entity.id
_entity.type
_entity.pdbx_description
1 polymer ?
#
loop_
_entity_poly.entity_id
_entity_poly.type
_entity_poly.pdbx_seq_one_letter_code
_entity_poly.pdbx_strand_id
1 'polypeptide(L)'
;MGKVFKYEKIKRNSKKFDWITSDIRQKCRIKRRMYFQKRRGEIDAETYSSFVKLLNRQITQAKKAANMSYIENYSQKSRAVWNVIRETQGTNKRARNITVLNNIPRRNGESDQQILTN
;
A
#
# COMPACT_ATOMS: atom_id res chain seq x y z
N MET A 1 13.38 -5.75 -37.42
CA MET A 1 13.96 -4.95 -36.32
C MET A 1 13.50 -5.53 -34.99
N GLY A 2 14.41 -6.09 -34.20
CA GLY A 2 14.09 -6.73 -32.92
C GLY A 2 13.84 -5.71 -31.80
N LYS A 3 12.79 -5.90 -31.00
CA LYS A 3 12.53 -5.06 -29.82
C LYS A 3 13.61 -5.33 -28.76
N VAL A 4 14.44 -4.32 -28.48
CA VAL A 4 15.42 -4.37 -27.39
C VAL A 4 14.67 -4.20 -26.06
N PHE A 5 14.53 -5.28 -25.30
CA PHE A 5 14.01 -5.23 -23.94
C PHE A 5 15.09 -4.67 -23.02
N LYS A 6 14.90 -3.44 -22.53
CA LYS A 6 15.72 -2.87 -21.45
C LYS A 6 15.54 -3.72 -20.20
N TYR A 7 16.61 -4.34 -19.72
CA TYR A 7 16.65 -5.00 -18.43
C TYR A 7 16.79 -3.94 -17.34
N GLU A 8 15.67 -3.53 -16.74
CA GLU A 8 15.73 -2.73 -15.54
C GLU A 8 15.96 -3.64 -14.33
N LYS A 9 17.09 -3.48 -13.64
CA LYS A 9 17.35 -4.17 -12.37
C LYS A 9 16.31 -3.68 -11.35
N ILE A 10 15.25 -4.46 -11.15
CA ILE A 10 14.27 -4.23 -10.10
C ILE A 10 15.03 -4.28 -8.76
N LYS A 11 15.26 -3.12 -8.14
CA LYS A 11 15.79 -3.06 -6.76
C LYS A 11 14.84 -3.86 -5.88
N ARG A 12 15.34 -4.91 -5.22
CA ARG A 12 14.57 -5.66 -4.22
C ARG A 12 14.22 -4.67 -3.10
N ASN A 13 12.99 -4.19 -3.09
CA ASN A 13 12.49 -3.36 -2.01
C ASN A 13 12.37 -4.29 -0.79
N SER A 14 13.30 -4.20 0.15
CA SER A 14 13.42 -5.12 1.28
C SER A 14 12.40 -4.86 2.39
N LYS A 15 11.31 -4.13 2.09
CA LYS A 15 10.25 -3.87 3.06
C LYS A 15 9.60 -5.21 3.41
N LYS A 16 10.01 -5.78 4.53
CA LYS A 16 9.38 -6.97 5.10
C LYS A 16 7.96 -6.56 5.48
N PHE A 17 6.99 -7.23 4.87
CA PHE A 17 5.60 -7.09 5.26
C PHE A 17 5.34 -8.11 6.36
N ASP A 18 5.26 -7.66 7.60
CA ASP A 18 5.13 -8.55 8.76
C ASP A 18 3.83 -9.37 8.73
N TRP A 19 2.81 -8.91 7.99
CA TRP A 19 1.57 -9.65 7.77
C TRP A 19 1.70 -10.81 6.77
N ILE A 20 2.79 -10.93 5.98
CA ILE A 20 2.94 -11.99 4.97
C ILE A 20 3.54 -13.25 5.61
N THR A 21 2.66 -14.08 6.17
CA THR A 21 3.04 -15.37 6.78
C THR A 21 3.42 -16.44 5.74
N SER A 22 4.01 -17.55 6.19
CA SER A 22 4.27 -18.73 5.34
C SER A 22 2.97 -19.33 4.79
N ASP A 23 1.91 -19.40 5.61
CA ASP A 23 0.59 -19.88 5.21
C ASP A 23 -0.03 -19.02 4.10
N ILE A 24 -0.02 -17.68 4.24
CA ILE A 24 -0.53 -16.78 3.18
C ILE A 24 0.26 -16.97 1.89
N ARG A 25 1.59 -17.12 1.97
CA ARG A 25 2.42 -17.41 0.78
C ARG A 25 2.03 -18.73 0.13
N GLN A 26 1.79 -19.77 0.93
CA GLN A 26 1.37 -21.07 0.43
C GLN A 26 -0.01 -21.01 -0.23
N LYS A 27 -0.99 -20.35 0.41
CA LYS A 27 -2.32 -20.16 -0.16
C LYS A 27 -2.29 -19.33 -1.45
N CYS A 28 -1.40 -18.36 -1.57
CA CYS A 28 -1.16 -17.65 -2.84
C CYS A 28 -0.55 -18.54 -3.94
N ARG A 29 0.24 -19.56 -3.59
CA ARG A 29 0.70 -20.59 -4.56
C ARG A 29 -0.47 -21.49 -4.97
N ILE A 30 -1.28 -21.93 -4.01
CA ILE A 30 -2.49 -22.73 -4.27
C ILE A 30 -3.47 -21.97 -5.16
N LYS A 31 -3.72 -20.67 -4.89
CA LYS A 31 -4.55 -19.80 -5.76
C LYS A 31 -4.09 -19.86 -7.21
N ARG A 32 -2.78 -19.74 -7.44
CA ARG A 32 -2.20 -19.80 -8.80
C ARG A 32 -2.42 -21.17 -9.44
N ARG A 33 -2.21 -22.25 -8.70
CA ARG A 33 -2.51 -23.61 -9.17
C ARG A 33 -3.99 -23.72 -9.55
N MET A 34 -4.91 -23.38 -8.64
CA MET A 34 -6.35 -23.46 -8.88
C MET A 34 -6.79 -22.61 -10.07
N TYR A 35 -6.17 -21.44 -10.30
CA TYR A 35 -6.45 -20.65 -11.50
C TYR A 35 -6.14 -21.42 -12.80
N PHE A 36 -5.02 -22.15 -12.86
CA PHE A 36 -4.71 -23.00 -14.01
C PHE A 36 -5.67 -24.19 -14.13
N GLN A 37 -6.03 -24.82 -13.01
CA GLN A 37 -7.01 -25.91 -13.00
C GLN A 37 -8.38 -25.45 -13.52
N LYS A 38 -8.85 -24.28 -13.07
CA LYS A 38 -10.09 -23.67 -13.56
C LYS A 38 -10.01 -23.41 -15.07
N ARG A 39 -8.88 -22.90 -15.57
CA ARG A 39 -8.68 -22.65 -17.00
C ARG A 39 -8.68 -23.92 -17.85
N ARG A 40 -8.33 -25.07 -17.26
CA ARG A 40 -8.36 -26.39 -17.91
C ARG A 40 -9.72 -27.09 -17.76
N GLY A 41 -10.66 -26.50 -17.04
CA GLY A 41 -11.95 -27.12 -16.73
C GLY A 41 -11.89 -28.22 -15.66
N GLU A 42 -10.77 -28.36 -14.95
CA GLU A 42 -10.60 -29.37 -13.88
C GLU A 42 -11.38 -29.00 -12.60
N ILE A 43 -11.66 -27.71 -12.40
CA ILE A 43 -12.49 -27.20 -11.30
C ILE A 43 -13.49 -26.18 -11.82
N ASP A 44 -14.63 -26.10 -11.16
CA ASP A 44 -15.66 -25.12 -11.49
C ASP A 44 -15.28 -23.70 -11.06
N ALA A 45 -16.03 -22.72 -11.58
CA ALA A 45 -15.80 -21.32 -11.27
C ALA A 45 -16.10 -20.98 -9.79
N GLU A 46 -17.07 -21.68 -9.18
CA GLU A 46 -17.51 -21.39 -7.81
C GLU A 46 -16.50 -21.87 -6.78
N THR A 47 -15.91 -23.05 -6.93
CA THR A 47 -14.83 -23.53 -6.04
C THR A 47 -13.65 -22.56 -6.03
N TYR A 48 -13.22 -22.08 -7.20
CA TYR A 48 -12.16 -21.07 -7.28
C TYR A 48 -12.58 -19.75 -6.60
N SER A 49 -13.79 -19.27 -6.88
CA SER A 49 -14.33 -18.02 -6.32
C SER A 49 -14.37 -18.07 -4.78
N SER A 50 -14.89 -19.17 -4.24
CA SER A 50 -14.96 -19.43 -2.79
C SER A 50 -13.57 -19.44 -2.13
N PHE A 51 -12.59 -20.10 -2.76
CA PHE A 51 -11.21 -20.08 -2.28
C PHE A 51 -10.63 -18.65 -2.26
N VAL A 52 -10.85 -17.87 -3.32
CA VAL A 52 -10.37 -16.48 -3.39
C VAL A 52 -11.02 -15.60 -2.33
N LYS A 53 -12.34 -15.75 -2.09
CA LYS A 53 -13.05 -15.05 -1.01
C LYS A 53 -12.44 -15.36 0.36
N LEU A 54 -12.16 -16.64 0.65
CA LEU A 54 -11.53 -17.06 1.90
C LEU A 54 -10.12 -16.45 2.06
N LEU A 55 -9.29 -16.56 1.03
CA LEU A 55 -7.93 -16.01 1.06
C LEU A 55 -7.93 -14.49 1.26
N ASN A 56 -8.85 -13.77 0.63
CA ASN A 56 -8.98 -12.31 0.80
C ASN A 56 -9.35 -11.94 2.24
N ARG A 57 -10.24 -12.70 2.90
CA ARG A 57 -10.57 -12.51 4.32
C ARG A 57 -9.35 -12.72 5.21
N GLN A 58 -8.60 -13.80 4.99
CA GLN A 58 -7.39 -14.10 5.75
C GLN A 58 -6.31 -13.01 5.58
N ILE A 59 -6.08 -12.54 4.35
CA ILE A 59 -5.14 -11.43 4.07
C ILE A 59 -5.59 -10.16 4.81
N THR A 60 -6.89 -9.86 4.81
CA THR A 60 -7.43 -8.68 5.48
C THR A 60 -7.22 -8.76 6.99
N GLN A 61 -7.49 -9.91 7.59
CA GLN A 61 -7.27 -10.15 9.02
C GLN A 61 -5.78 -10.04 9.38
N ALA A 62 -4.90 -10.65 8.59
CA ALA A 62 -3.45 -10.58 8.83
C ALA A 62 -2.92 -9.15 8.77
N LYS A 63 -3.38 -8.34 7.80
CA LYS A 63 -3.03 -6.92 7.72
C LYS A 63 -3.53 -6.13 8.94
N LYS A 64 -4.77 -6.37 9.36
CA LYS A 64 -5.33 -5.73 10.57
C LYS A 64 -4.51 -6.06 11.80
N ALA A 65 -4.18 -7.33 12.01
CA ALA A 65 -3.38 -7.79 13.14
C ALA A 65 -1.99 -7.16 13.15
N ALA A 66 -1.30 -7.13 12.00
CA ALA A 66 0.02 -6.51 11.90
C ALA A 66 -0.03 -4.99 12.17
N ASN A 67 -1.03 -4.29 11.63
CA ASN A 67 -1.19 -2.85 11.90
C ASN A 67 -1.50 -2.56 13.36
N MET A 68 -2.33 -3.40 14.00
CA MET A 68 -2.67 -3.28 15.42
C MET A 68 -1.44 -3.49 16.29
N SER A 69 -0.70 -4.57 16.04
CA SER A 69 0.58 -4.84 16.72
C SER A 69 1.59 -3.70 16.53
N TYR A 70 1.68 -3.13 15.32
CA TYR A 70 2.52 -1.95 15.08
C TYR A 70 2.09 -0.75 15.92
N ILE A 71 0.80 -0.43 15.98
CA ILE A 71 0.28 0.71 16.74
C ILE A 71 0.48 0.52 18.25
N GLU A 72 0.23 -0.69 18.76
CA GLU A 72 0.34 -1.01 20.19
C GLU A 72 1.77 -0.92 20.70
N ASN A 73 2.74 -1.37 19.89
CA ASN A 73 4.16 -1.35 20.24
C ASN A 73 4.85 0.00 19.95
N TYR A 74 4.15 0.97 19.34
CA TYR A 74 4.70 2.28 19.02
C TYR A 74 4.50 3.26 20.18
N SER A 75 5.54 4.02 20.52
CA SER A 75 5.52 4.96 21.66
C SER A 75 4.44 6.04 21.53
N GLN A 76 4.25 6.59 20.34
CA GLN A 76 3.22 7.59 20.04
C GLN A 76 2.09 6.98 19.19
N LYS A 77 1.09 6.39 19.85
CA LYS A 77 -0.02 5.66 19.21
C LYS A 77 -0.75 6.49 18.14
N SER A 78 -1.02 7.76 18.41
CA SER A 78 -1.68 8.67 17.45
C SER A 78 -0.89 8.83 16.15
N ARG A 79 0.42 9.01 16.24
CA ARG A 79 1.32 9.10 15.09
C ARG A 79 1.38 7.78 14.32
N ALA A 80 1.39 6.64 15.02
CA ALA A 80 1.37 5.32 14.39
C ALA A 80 0.08 5.08 13.59
N VAL A 81 -1.08 5.46 14.13
CA VAL A 81 -2.37 5.39 13.43
C VAL A 81 -2.33 6.23 12.15
N TRP A 82 -1.86 7.49 12.23
CA TRP A 82 -1.74 8.35 11.05
C TRP A 82 -0.74 7.81 10.02
N ASN A 83 0.35 7.17 10.45
CA ASN A 83 1.27 6.48 9.54
C ASN A 83 0.56 5.36 8.77
N VAL A 84 -0.19 4.50 9.46
CA VAL A 84 -0.95 3.40 8.83
C VAL A 84 -1.99 3.96 7.85
N ILE A 85 -2.72 5.01 8.21
CA ILE A 85 -3.70 5.66 7.32
C ILE A 85 -3.01 6.19 6.05
N ARG A 86 -1.88 6.91 6.20
CA ARG A 86 -1.12 7.42 5.04
C ARG A 86 -0.62 6.31 4.13
N GLU A 87 -0.09 5.22 4.69
CA GLU A 87 0.38 4.08 3.90
C GLU A 87 -0.76 3.37 3.15
N THR A 88 -1.94 3.25 3.77
CA THR A 88 -3.09 2.56 3.17
C THR A 88 -3.84 3.39 2.14
N GLN A 89 -3.93 4.72 2.31
CA GLN A 89 -4.58 5.62 1.34
C GLN A 89 -3.70 5.99 0.14
N GLY A 90 -2.45 5.52 0.09
CA GLY A 90 -1.57 5.74 -1.06
C GLY A 90 -1.15 7.20 -1.26
N THR A 91 -1.17 8.02 -0.20
CA THR A 91 -0.73 9.43 -0.22
C THR A 91 0.79 9.60 -0.35
N ASN A 92 1.51 8.55 -0.77
CA ASN A 92 2.84 8.65 -1.36
C ASN A 92 2.82 9.09 -2.85
N LYS A 93 1.75 9.76 -3.32
CA LYS A 93 1.92 10.70 -4.43
C LYS A 93 2.79 11.81 -3.87
N ARG A 94 4.08 11.80 -4.24
CA ARG A 94 5.12 12.83 -4.01
C ARG A 94 4.52 14.06 -3.36
N ALA A 95 4.95 14.41 -2.15
CA ALA A 95 4.61 15.67 -1.51
C ALA A 95 4.65 16.79 -2.57
N ARG A 96 3.49 17.13 -3.13
CA ARG A 96 3.37 18.36 -3.90
C ARG A 96 3.48 19.39 -2.80
N ASN A 97 4.50 20.24 -2.87
CA ASN A 97 4.71 21.34 -1.95
C ASN A 97 3.35 21.98 -1.69
N ILE A 98 2.76 21.69 -0.52
CA ILE A 98 1.56 22.36 -0.08
C ILE A 98 2.11 23.69 0.41
N THR A 99 2.15 24.66 -0.50
CA THR A 99 2.33 26.06 -0.11
C THR A 99 1.08 26.38 0.70
N VAL A 100 1.20 26.35 2.03
CA VAL A 100 0.17 26.86 2.91
C VAL A 100 0.15 28.35 2.65
N LEU A 101 -0.79 28.80 1.80
CA LEU A 101 -1.14 30.20 1.72
C LEU A 101 -1.74 30.55 3.08
N ASN A 102 -0.90 31.05 3.97
CA ASN A 102 -1.32 31.74 5.17
C ASN A 102 -2.05 33.01 4.73
N ASN A 103 -3.31 32.88 4.33
CA ASN A 103 -4.23 34.01 4.24
C ASN A 103 -4.60 34.41 5.67
N ILE A 104 -3.63 34.97 6.39
CA ILE A 104 -3.90 35.83 7.52
C ILE A 104 -4.39 37.14 6.89
N PRO A 105 -5.67 37.54 7.07
CA PRO A 105 -6.08 38.85 6.62
C PRO A 105 -5.34 39.87 7.49
N ARG A 106 -4.26 40.45 6.96
CA ARG A 106 -3.64 41.62 7.57
C ARG A 106 -4.60 42.78 7.36
N ARG A 107 -5.07 43.37 8.45
CA ARG A 107 -5.64 44.71 8.46
C ARG A 107 -4.57 45.63 7.85
N ASN A 108 -5.02 46.41 6.86
CA ASN A 108 -4.34 47.53 6.21
C ASN A 108 -3.43 47.09 5.06
N GLY A 109 -3.84 47.49 3.86
CA GLY A 109 -3.22 47.12 2.60
C GLY A 109 -1.88 47.80 2.40
N GLU A 110 -0.91 47.00 1.98
CA GLU A 110 0.21 47.35 1.11
C GLU A 110 0.92 46.02 0.79
N SER A 111 1.13 45.76 -0.49
CA SER A 111 1.64 44.50 -1.00
C SER A 111 3.04 44.68 -1.57
N ASP A 112 4.05 44.28 -0.80
CA ASP A 112 5.39 44.03 -1.32
C ASP A 112 5.66 42.51 -1.33
N GLN A 113 5.86 41.98 -2.53
CA GLN A 113 6.30 40.60 -2.71
C GLN A 113 7.79 40.51 -2.37
N GLN A 114 8.14 39.98 -1.21
CA GLN A 114 9.49 39.51 -0.96
C GLN A 114 9.57 38.01 -1.26
N ILE A 115 10.25 37.68 -2.36
CA ILE A 115 10.65 36.31 -2.68
C ILE A 115 11.85 35.97 -1.79
N LEU A 116 11.63 35.14 -0.76
CA LEU A 116 12.72 34.48 -0.04
C LEU A 116 12.90 33.07 -0.62
N THR A 117 13.96 32.93 -1.43
CA THR A 117 14.50 31.64 -1.85
C THR A 117 15.41 31.08 -0.76
N ASN A 118 15.19 29.82 -0.38
CA ASN A 118 16.23 28.90 0.06
C ASN A 118 15.98 27.55 -0.61
#